data_AF-A0A948YH05-F1
#
_entry.id   AF-A0A948YH05-F1
#
_cell.length_a   1.000
_cell.length_b   1.000
_cell.length_c   1.000
_cell.angle_alpha   90.00
_cell.angle_beta   90.00
_cell.angle_gamma   90.00
#
_symmetry.space_group_name_H-M   'P 1'
#
loop_
_entity.id
_entity.type
_entity.pdbx_description
1 polymer ?
#
loop_
_entity_poly.entity_id
_entity_poly.type
_entity_poly.pdbx_seq_one_letter_code
_entity_poly.pdbx_strand_id
1 'polypeptide(L)' 'MDNEIEIGSDELKKIKPNECGLVYDETRGMLIAVCNKNGEIKIIKKRVEEL' A
#
# COMPACT_ATOMS: atom_id res chain seq x y z
N MET A 1 -11.83 17.23 -3.21
CA MET A 1 -11.49 16.42 -4.41
C MET A 1 -10.77 15.20 -3.90
N ASP A 2 -11.54 14.15 -3.66
CA ASP A 2 -11.06 12.86 -3.19
C ASP A 2 -10.36 12.16 -4.36
N ASN A 3 -9.02 12.21 -4.41
CA ASN A 3 -8.28 11.38 -5.34
C ASN A 3 -8.26 9.95 -4.77
N GLU A 4 -9.22 9.14 -5.23
CA GLU A 4 -9.23 7.70 -5.09
C GLU A 4 -8.11 7.14 -5.98
N ILE A 5 -7.16 6.44 -5.36
CA ILE A 5 -6.16 5.64 -6.10
C ILE A 5 -6.83 4.29 -6.33
N GLU A 6 -7.39 4.06 -7.52
CA GLU A 6 -7.82 2.73 -7.96
C GLU A 6 -6.58 1.87 -8.18
N ILE A 7 -6.17 1.15 -7.12
CA ILE A 7 -5.24 0.03 -7.30
C ILE A 7 -6.06 -1.10 -7.92
N GLY A 8 -5.82 -1.36 -9.21
CA GLY A 8 -6.47 -2.46 -9.92
C GLY A 8 -6.33 -3.76 -9.14
N SER A 9 -7.44 -4.46 -8.92
CA SER A 9 -7.49 -5.70 -8.13
C SER A 9 -6.52 -6.78 -8.64
N ASP A 10 -6.11 -6.72 -9.91
CA ASP A 10 -5.13 -7.62 -10.51
C ASP A 10 -3.67 -7.31 -10.13
N GLU A 11 -3.33 -6.09 -9.71
CA GLU A 11 -1.99 -5.78 -9.19
C GLU A 11 -1.84 -6.20 -7.73
N LEU A 12 -2.91 -6.12 -6.94
CA LEU A 12 -2.96 -6.64 -5.57
C LEU A 12 -2.81 -8.17 -5.51
N LYS A 13 -3.34 -8.89 -6.52
CA LYS A 13 -3.20 -10.35 -6.64
C LYS A 13 -1.75 -10.83 -6.86
N LYS A 14 -0.80 -9.93 -7.18
CA LYS A 14 0.60 -10.31 -7.41
C LYS A 14 1.43 -10.45 -6.14
N ILE A 15 0.99 -9.89 -5.01
CA ILE A 15 1.73 -9.95 -3.75
C ILE A 15 1.57 -11.34 -3.14
N LYS A 16 2.65 -12.12 -3.11
CA LYS A 16 2.60 -13.49 -2.57
C LYS A 16 2.45 -13.49 -1.05
N PRO A 17 2.02 -14.60 -0.44
CA PRO A 17 2.00 -14.72 1.02
C PRO A 17 3.34 -14.34 1.64
N ASN A 18 3.28 -13.49 2.66
CA ASN A 18 4.38 -12.91 3.42
C ASN A 18 5.25 -11.88 2.68
N GLU A 19 4.79 -11.38 1.55
CA GLU A 19 5.40 -10.24 0.86
C GLU A 19 4.70 -8.91 1.21
N CYS A 20 5.46 -7.82 1.07
CA CYS A 20 4.93 -6.46 1.16
C CYS A 20 5.40 -5.65 -0.05
N GLY A 21 4.47 -4.92 -0.66
CA GLY A 21 4.77 -3.82 -1.56
C GLY A 21 4.78 -2.51 -0.78
N LEU A 22 5.70 -1.60 -1.13
CA LEU A 22 5.76 -0.26 -0.57
C LEU A 22 5.64 0.76 -1.70
N VAL A 23 4.74 1.71 -1.54
CA VAL A 23 4.52 2.82 -2.46
C VAL A 23 4.73 4.11 -1.68
N TYR A 24 5.53 5.00 -2.25
CA TYR A 24 5.67 6.36 -1.73
C TYR A 24 4.86 7.32 -2.59
N ASP A 25 3.89 8.00 -1.96
CA ASP A 25 3.17 9.11 -2.55
C ASP A 25 3.90 10.41 -2.19
N GLU A 26 4.72 10.89 -3.13
CA GLU A 26 5.49 12.14 -3.00
C GLU A 26 4.58 13.35 -2.79
N THR A 27 3.40 13.36 -3.42
CA THR A 27 2.49 14.51 -3.38
C THR A 27 1.90 14.68 -1.98
N ARG A 28 1.61 13.57 -1.30
CA ARG A 28 1.02 13.56 0.05
C ARG A 28 2.04 13.31 1.15
N GLY A 29 3.32 13.11 0.82
CA GLY A 29 4.36 12.75 1.78
C GLY A 29 4.03 11.48 2.56
N MET A 30 3.42 10.49 1.89
CA MET A 30 2.81 9.33 2.55
C MET A 30 3.44 8.03 2.05
N LEU A 31 3.83 7.16 2.99
CA LEU A 31 4.21 5.78 2.71
C LEU A 31 3.00 4.88 2.86
N ILE A 32 2.71 4.12 1.82
CA ILE A 32 1.62 3.15 1.74
C ILE A 32 2.26 1.78 1.56
N ALA A 33 2.19 0.94 2.59
CA ALA A 33 2.60 -0.44 2.51
C ALA A 33 1.37 -1.34 2.33
N VAL A 34 1.47 -2.28 1.39
CA VAL A 34 0.47 -3.32 1.17
C VAL A 34 1.16 -4.66 1.44
N CYS A 35 0.78 -5.33 2.52
CA CYS A 35 1.36 -6.58 2.94
C CYS A 35 0.36 -7.73 2.81
N ASN A 36 0.76 -8.84 2.21
CA ASN A 36 0.01 -10.08 2.27
C ASN A 36 0.52 -10.90 3.47
N LYS A 37 -0.16 -10.87 4.61
CA LYS A 37 0.18 -11.69 5.77
C LYS A 37 -0.60 -12.99 5.72
N ASN A 38 0.08 -14.10 5.40
CA ASN A 38 -0.53 -15.44 5.33
C ASN A 38 -1.82 -15.53 4.48
N GLY A 39 -1.90 -14.81 3.36
CA GLY A 39 -3.09 -14.77 2.49
C GLY A 39 -4.05 -13.62 2.80
N GLU A 40 -3.85 -12.89 3.91
CA GLU A 40 -4.66 -11.73 4.28
C GLU A 40 -3.96 -10.43 3.87
N ILE A 41 -4.61 -9.61 3.04
CA ILE A 41 -4.06 -8.31 2.62
C ILE A 41 -4.28 -7.28 3.74
N LYS A 42 -3.20 -6.64 4.19
CA LYS A 42 -3.18 -5.52 5.12
C LYS A 42 -2.56 -4.30 4.47
N ILE A 43 -3.23 -3.16 4.62
CA ILE A 43 -2.75 -1.88 4.11
C ILE A 43 -2.37 -1.00 5.29
N ILE A 44 -1.15 -0.48 5.27
CA ILE A 44 -0.60 0.40 6.31
C ILE A 44 -0.25 1.72 5.62
N LYS A 45 -0.72 2.84 6.20
CA LYS A 45 -0.42 4.19 5.70
C LYS A 45 0.24 4.98 6.81
N LYS A 46 1.35 5.65 6.53
CA LYS A 46 2.05 6.51 7.49
C LYS A 46 2.61 7.73 6.79
N ARG A 47 2.53 8.91 7.43
CA ARG A 47 3.19 10.12 6.91
C ARG A 47 4.69 10.02 7.16
N VAL A 48 5.49 10.50 6.21
CA VAL A 48 6.95 10.49 6.34
C VAL A 48 7.43 11.35 7.51
N GLU A 49 6.71 12.44 7.81
CA GLU A 49 7.02 13.34 8.94
C GLU A 49 6.81 12.70 10.33
N GLU A 50 6.10 11.56 10.41
CA GLU A 50 5.79 10.84 11.65
C GLU A 50 6.67 9.60 11.87
N LEU A 51 7.66 9.37 11.00
CA LEU A 51 8.65 8.29 11.10
C LEU A 51 9.87 8.73 11.91
#